data_AF-F6YN37-F1
#
_entry.id   AF-F6YN37-F1
#
_cell.length_a   1.000
_cell.length_b   1.000
_cell.length_c   1.000
_cell.angle_alpha   90.00
_cell.angle_beta   90.00
_cell.angle_gamma   90.00
#
_symmetry.space_group_name_H-M   'P 1'
#
loop_
_entity.id
_entity.type
_entity.pdbx_description
1 polymer ?
#
loop_
_entity_poly.entity_id
_entity_poly.type
_entity_poly.pdbx_seq_one_letter_code
_entity_poly.pdbx_strand_id
1 'polypeptide(L)'
;LLWTLSLADEYRRFFRDDSAEFQLALEEKPDDAEYYCQRAYAHILLKNYYEAVIDAKKSLELSPYNSMALLRKGIGEYHEKNYDEALQSFTEGHKLDDADKTFDIWIKRCQETQNSKYDWYQTESQVIITLMIKNIQKNNIKVEFSENELSAVVNLPSGEDYNLKLSLLHPIIPEQSTFKILSTKIEIKMKKSEAVRWEKLEGHRDVPKPKQFTPDSKHMYPSSSHYTRNWDKLVGEIKEEEKNEKLEGDAALNKLFQQIYSDGSDEVKRAMNKSFVRSYIFKKII
;
A
#
# COMPACT_ATOMS: atom_id res chain seq x y z
N LEU A 1 -26.15 -15.00 -2.72
CA LEU A 1 -25.49 -15.66 -1.57
C LEU A 1 -25.19 -17.14 -1.85
N LEU A 2 -26.17 -17.98 -2.21
CA LEU A 2 -25.89 -19.39 -2.56
C LEU A 2 -25.13 -19.56 -3.90
N TRP A 3 -25.47 -18.76 -4.92
CA TRP A 3 -24.76 -18.75 -6.20
C TRP A 3 -23.29 -18.32 -6.11
N THR A 4 -22.99 -17.38 -5.21
CA THR A 4 -21.62 -16.89 -4.97
C THR A 4 -20.76 -17.88 -4.18
N LEU A 5 -21.39 -18.70 -3.33
CA LEU A 5 -20.71 -19.77 -2.59
C LEU A 5 -20.41 -20.96 -3.52
N SER A 6 -21.37 -21.38 -4.35
CA SER A 6 -21.18 -22.44 -5.35
C SER A 6 -20.02 -22.12 -6.30
N LEU A 7 -19.96 -20.88 -6.80
CA LEU A 7 -18.88 -20.45 -7.69
C LEU A 7 -17.54 -20.40 -6.96
N ALA A 8 -17.51 -19.92 -5.71
CA ALA A 8 -16.27 -19.88 -4.92
C ALA A 8 -15.74 -21.29 -4.61
N ASP A 9 -16.63 -22.26 -4.38
CA ASP A 9 -16.25 -23.66 -4.13
C ASP A 9 -15.80 -24.37 -5.41
N GLU A 10 -16.44 -24.13 -6.54
CA GLU A 10 -15.95 -24.59 -7.85
C GLU A 10 -14.57 -24.00 -8.18
N TYR A 11 -14.35 -22.72 -7.89
CA TYR A 11 -13.05 -22.07 -8.05
C TYR A 11 -11.97 -22.67 -7.15
N ARG A 12 -12.29 -22.90 -5.87
CA ARG A 12 -11.35 -23.56 -4.94
C ARG A 12 -11.04 -24.99 -5.36
N ARG A 13 -12.03 -25.70 -5.90
CA ARG A 13 -11.85 -27.05 -6.42
C ARG A 13 -10.94 -27.04 -7.64
N PHE A 14 -11.20 -26.15 -8.60
CA PHE A 14 -10.37 -25.98 -9.79
C PHE A 14 -8.89 -25.73 -9.44
N PHE A 15 -8.59 -24.75 -8.57
CA PHE A 15 -7.20 -24.49 -8.19
C PHE A 15 -6.56 -25.56 -7.30
N ARG A 16 -7.39 -26.34 -6.58
CA ARG A 16 -6.90 -27.51 -5.85
C ARG A 16 -6.50 -28.61 -6.81
N ASP A 17 -7.31 -28.86 -7.83
CA ASP A 17 -7.02 -29.83 -8.88
C ASP A 17 -5.75 -29.39 -9.64
N ASP A 18 -5.62 -28.10 -10.01
CA ASP A 18 -4.38 -27.53 -10.59
C ASP A 18 -3.16 -27.76 -9.68
N SER A 19 -3.29 -27.50 -8.37
CA SER A 19 -2.18 -27.69 -7.43
C SER A 19 -1.73 -29.17 -7.33
N ALA A 20 -2.68 -30.10 -7.45
CA ALA A 20 -2.40 -31.54 -7.45
C ALA A 20 -1.76 -31.97 -8.77
N GLU A 21 -2.20 -31.43 -9.90
CA GLU A 21 -1.56 -31.66 -11.21
C GLU A 21 -0.12 -31.17 -11.22
N PHE A 22 0.17 -29.99 -10.66
CA PHE A 22 1.55 -29.50 -10.53
C PHE A 22 2.39 -30.37 -9.59
N GLN A 23 1.80 -30.92 -8.52
CA GLN A 23 2.50 -31.87 -7.66
C GLN A 23 2.90 -33.14 -8.43
N LEU A 24 1.98 -33.72 -9.22
CA LEU A 24 2.29 -34.88 -10.06
C LEU A 24 3.34 -34.54 -11.13
N ALA A 25 3.26 -33.37 -11.75
CA ALA A 25 4.24 -32.91 -12.72
C ALA A 25 5.64 -32.75 -12.11
N LEU A 26 5.71 -32.31 -10.85
CA LEU A 26 6.96 -32.19 -10.08
C LEU A 26 7.51 -33.53 -9.60
N GLU A 27 6.68 -34.57 -9.45
CA GLU A 27 7.15 -35.94 -9.21
C GLU A 27 7.87 -36.50 -10.44
N GLU A 28 7.41 -36.15 -11.65
CA GLU A 28 8.06 -36.54 -12.91
C GLU A 28 9.25 -35.65 -13.28
N LYS A 29 9.18 -34.35 -12.95
CA LYS A 29 10.21 -33.34 -13.26
C LYS A 29 10.47 -32.43 -12.06
N PRO A 30 11.28 -32.86 -11.10
CA PRO A 30 11.50 -32.13 -9.84
C PRO A 30 12.32 -30.84 -10.02
N ASP A 31 12.97 -30.63 -11.16
CA ASP A 31 13.85 -29.49 -11.39
C ASP A 31 13.24 -28.42 -12.32
N ASP A 32 11.93 -28.48 -12.56
CA ASP A 32 11.24 -27.51 -13.43
C ASP A 32 10.79 -26.28 -12.63
N ALA A 33 11.50 -25.17 -12.82
CA ALA A 33 11.22 -23.89 -12.16
C ALA A 33 9.81 -23.37 -12.45
N GLU A 34 9.26 -23.67 -13.63
CA GLU A 34 7.95 -23.15 -14.06
C GLU A 34 6.82 -23.83 -13.28
N TYR A 35 6.90 -25.14 -13.03
CA TYR A 35 5.89 -25.84 -12.24
C TYR A 35 5.83 -25.33 -10.80
N TYR A 36 6.98 -25.08 -10.16
CA TYR A 36 7.01 -24.43 -8.85
C TYR A 36 6.40 -23.03 -8.90
N CYS A 37 6.72 -22.25 -9.94
CA CYS A 37 6.15 -20.92 -10.11
C CYS A 37 4.61 -21.02 -10.17
N GLN A 38 4.07 -21.88 -11.04
CA GLN A 38 2.62 -22.01 -11.25
C GLN A 38 1.90 -22.58 -10.03
N ARG A 39 2.52 -23.52 -9.31
CA ARG A 39 1.98 -24.03 -8.05
C ARG A 39 1.93 -22.96 -6.96
N ALA A 40 2.94 -22.09 -6.88
CA ALA A 40 2.90 -20.91 -5.99
C ALA A 40 1.69 -20.01 -6.29
N TYR A 41 1.35 -19.83 -7.57
CA TYR A 41 0.17 -19.06 -7.97
C TYR A 41 -1.14 -19.72 -7.55
N ALA A 42 -1.28 -21.03 -7.76
CA ALA A 42 -2.43 -21.78 -7.28
C ALA A 42 -2.58 -21.64 -5.75
N HIS A 43 -1.46 -21.72 -5.01
CA HIS A 43 -1.44 -21.50 -3.57
C HIS A 43 -1.90 -20.08 -3.17
N ILE A 44 -1.47 -19.03 -3.87
CA ILE A 44 -1.95 -17.65 -3.65
C ILE A 44 -3.47 -17.56 -3.83
N LEU A 45 -4.01 -18.16 -4.89
CA LEU A 45 -5.46 -18.15 -5.17
C LEU A 45 -6.26 -18.93 -4.13
N LEU A 46 -5.66 -19.96 -3.54
CA LEU A 46 -6.21 -20.72 -2.42
C LEU A 46 -5.99 -20.04 -1.06
N LYS A 47 -5.22 -18.93 -1.01
CA LYS A 47 -4.79 -18.22 0.21
C LYS A 47 -3.84 -18.99 1.12
N ASN A 48 -3.12 -19.95 0.55
CA ASN A 48 -2.05 -20.71 1.19
C ASN A 48 -0.72 -19.96 0.99
N TYR A 49 -0.58 -18.82 1.64
CA TYR A 49 0.52 -17.89 1.35
C TYR A 49 1.89 -18.44 1.74
N TYR A 50 1.97 -19.20 2.83
CA TYR A 50 3.20 -19.83 3.29
C TYR A 50 3.75 -20.83 2.26
N GLU A 51 2.89 -21.71 1.77
CA GLU A 51 3.22 -22.68 0.72
C GLU A 51 3.59 -21.97 -0.59
N ALA A 52 2.90 -20.88 -0.93
CA ALA A 52 3.24 -20.07 -2.09
C ALA A 52 4.66 -19.47 -2.01
N VAL A 53 5.07 -18.98 -0.84
CA VAL A 53 6.42 -18.43 -0.63
C VAL A 53 7.48 -19.53 -0.77
N ILE A 54 7.22 -20.74 -0.26
CA ILE A 54 8.14 -21.88 -0.38
C ILE A 54 8.34 -22.24 -1.86
N ASP A 55 7.25 -22.40 -2.60
CA ASP A 55 7.32 -22.77 -4.02
C ASP A 55 7.96 -21.67 -4.88
N ALA A 56 7.62 -20.40 -4.61
CA ALA A 56 8.24 -19.28 -5.32
C ALA A 56 9.74 -19.20 -5.05
N LYS A 57 10.20 -19.46 -3.81
CA LYS A 57 11.63 -19.57 -3.48
C LYS A 57 12.28 -20.73 -4.23
N LYS A 58 11.63 -21.88 -4.30
CA LYS A 58 12.17 -23.03 -5.03
C LYS A 58 12.29 -22.76 -6.54
N SER A 59 11.31 -22.09 -7.12
CA SER A 59 11.37 -21.60 -8.51
C SER A 59 12.56 -20.68 -8.74
N LEU A 60 12.85 -19.77 -7.79
CA LEU A 60 13.98 -18.84 -7.87
C LEU A 60 15.35 -19.49 -7.64
N GLU A 61 15.43 -20.58 -6.86
CA GLU A 61 16.65 -21.39 -6.77
C GLU A 61 17.02 -22.02 -8.12
N LEU A 62 16.01 -22.45 -8.88
CA LEU A 62 16.18 -23.09 -10.19
C LEU A 62 16.35 -22.06 -11.31
N SER A 63 15.64 -20.93 -11.22
CA SER A 63 15.67 -19.83 -12.20
C SER A 63 15.67 -18.46 -11.49
N PRO A 64 16.87 -17.92 -11.14
CA PRO A 64 17.00 -16.69 -10.37
C PRO A 64 16.43 -15.43 -11.02
N TYR A 65 16.26 -15.42 -12.34
CA TYR A 65 15.80 -14.26 -13.12
C TYR A 65 14.32 -14.32 -13.50
N ASN A 66 13.50 -15.10 -12.77
CA ASN A 66 12.07 -15.19 -13.01
C ASN A 66 11.32 -14.07 -12.26
N SER A 67 10.96 -13.01 -12.99
CA SER A 67 10.18 -11.88 -12.44
C SER A 67 8.84 -12.33 -11.86
N MET A 68 8.17 -13.29 -12.50
CA MET A 68 6.88 -13.83 -12.04
C MET A 68 7.01 -14.59 -10.72
N ALA A 69 8.11 -15.33 -10.51
CA ALA A 69 8.38 -15.99 -9.24
C ALA A 69 8.66 -14.97 -8.12
N LEU A 70 9.37 -13.87 -8.40
CA LEU A 70 9.56 -12.76 -7.45
C LEU A 70 8.24 -12.06 -7.11
N LEU A 71 7.38 -11.85 -8.10
CA LEU A 71 6.04 -11.29 -7.88
C LEU A 71 5.21 -12.20 -6.95
N ARG A 72 5.17 -13.50 -7.25
CA ARG A 72 4.41 -14.48 -6.44
C ARG A 72 4.97 -14.60 -5.03
N LYS A 73 6.30 -14.60 -4.87
CA LYS A 73 6.98 -14.54 -3.56
C LYS A 73 6.56 -13.30 -2.77
N GLY A 74 6.63 -12.12 -3.38
CA GLY A 74 6.25 -10.87 -2.73
C GLY A 74 4.78 -10.81 -2.32
N ILE A 75 3.87 -11.36 -3.13
CA ILE A 75 2.43 -11.46 -2.79
C ILE A 75 2.23 -12.36 -1.56
N GLY A 76 2.90 -13.51 -1.53
CA GLY A 76 2.88 -14.40 -0.37
C GLY A 76 3.39 -13.70 0.89
N GLU A 77 4.58 -13.11 0.82
CA GLU A 77 5.20 -12.37 1.94
C GLU A 77 4.32 -11.20 2.42
N TYR A 78 3.68 -10.47 1.51
CA TYR A 78 2.75 -9.39 1.86
C TYR A 78 1.57 -9.90 2.69
N HIS A 79 0.98 -11.03 2.30
CA HIS A 79 -0.15 -11.62 3.03
C HIS A 79 0.26 -12.31 4.33
N GLU A 80 1.52 -12.70 4.47
CA GLU A 80 2.14 -13.11 5.74
C GLU A 80 2.53 -11.94 6.64
N LYS A 81 2.27 -10.69 6.21
CA LYS A 81 2.66 -9.43 6.88
C LYS A 81 4.17 -9.14 6.92
N ASN A 82 4.96 -9.85 6.13
CA ASN A 82 6.39 -9.63 5.94
C ASN A 82 6.59 -8.52 4.90
N TYR A 83 6.18 -7.30 5.24
CA TYR A 83 6.09 -6.20 4.27
C TYR A 83 7.44 -5.70 3.76
N ASP A 84 8.50 -5.80 4.59
CA ASP A 84 9.85 -5.38 4.21
C ASP A 84 10.44 -6.34 3.18
N GLU A 85 10.30 -7.65 3.43
CA GLU A 85 10.69 -8.72 2.50
C GLU A 85 9.86 -8.67 1.22
N ALA A 86 8.54 -8.45 1.33
CA ALA A 86 7.67 -8.30 0.18
C ALA A 86 8.10 -7.10 -0.69
N LEU A 87 8.37 -5.94 -0.08
CA LEU A 87 8.86 -4.76 -0.78
C LEU A 87 10.18 -5.04 -1.51
N GLN A 88 11.09 -5.78 -0.88
CA GLN A 88 12.34 -6.21 -1.52
C GLN A 88 12.06 -7.11 -2.72
N SER A 89 11.25 -8.16 -2.56
CA SER A 89 10.88 -9.10 -3.63
C SER A 89 10.24 -8.38 -4.83
N PHE A 90 9.32 -7.44 -4.59
CA PHE A 90 8.72 -6.66 -5.66
C PHE A 90 9.72 -5.71 -6.34
N THR A 91 10.62 -5.09 -5.57
CA THR A 91 11.65 -4.19 -6.12
C THR A 91 12.67 -4.95 -6.97
N GLU A 92 13.03 -6.17 -6.57
CA GLU A 92 13.89 -7.06 -7.36
C GLU A 92 13.19 -7.51 -8.64
N GLY A 93 11.92 -7.92 -8.56
CA GLY A 93 11.13 -8.33 -9.72
C GLY A 93 10.95 -7.18 -10.74
N HIS A 94 10.67 -5.98 -10.26
CA HIS A 94 10.57 -4.77 -11.08
C HIS A 94 11.87 -4.41 -11.83
N LYS A 95 13.04 -4.75 -11.27
CA LYS A 95 14.32 -4.56 -11.97
C LYS A 95 14.50 -5.52 -13.14
N LEU A 96 13.84 -6.68 -13.10
CA LEU A 96 13.89 -7.68 -14.16
C LEU A 96 12.83 -7.44 -15.24
N ASP A 97 11.68 -6.88 -14.86
CA ASP A 97 10.57 -6.53 -15.75
C ASP A 97 9.95 -5.20 -15.29
N ASP A 98 10.38 -4.10 -15.90
CA ASP A 98 9.93 -2.74 -15.61
C ASP A 98 8.67 -2.35 -16.40
N ALA A 99 8.21 -3.20 -17.32
CA ALA A 99 6.99 -2.97 -18.10
C ALA A 99 5.74 -3.41 -17.32
N ASP A 100 5.87 -4.39 -16.42
CA ASP A 100 4.77 -4.88 -15.60
C ASP A 100 4.46 -3.94 -14.42
N LYS A 101 3.41 -3.14 -14.61
CA LYS A 101 2.88 -2.21 -13.60
C LYS A 101 2.36 -2.90 -12.33
N THR A 102 2.20 -4.22 -12.35
CA THR A 102 1.79 -4.98 -11.16
C THR A 102 2.79 -4.78 -10.03
N PHE A 103 4.10 -4.69 -10.34
CA PHE A 103 5.11 -4.38 -9.33
C PHE A 103 4.93 -3.00 -8.71
N ASP A 104 4.68 -1.95 -9.50
CA ASP A 104 4.44 -0.59 -8.98
C ASP A 104 3.27 -0.56 -7.99
N ILE A 105 2.19 -1.27 -8.32
CA ILE A 105 0.99 -1.34 -7.47
C ILE A 105 1.33 -1.99 -6.13
N TRP A 106 2.03 -3.13 -6.15
CA TRP A 106 2.40 -3.82 -4.93
C TRP A 106 3.45 -3.08 -4.11
N ILE A 107 4.44 -2.45 -4.75
CA ILE A 107 5.44 -1.59 -4.09
C ILE A 107 4.73 -0.45 -3.36
N LYS A 108 3.84 0.28 -4.05
CA LYS A 108 3.04 1.35 -3.45
C LYS A 108 2.21 0.84 -2.28
N ARG A 109 1.56 -0.32 -2.45
CA ARG A 109 0.75 -0.95 -1.41
C ARG A 109 1.57 -1.33 -0.18
N CYS A 110 2.78 -1.86 -0.35
CA CYS A 110 3.71 -2.13 0.75
C CYS A 110 4.09 -0.85 1.50
N GLN A 111 4.45 0.21 0.75
CA GLN A 111 4.81 1.52 1.32
C GLN A 111 3.64 2.17 2.08
N GLU A 112 2.42 2.11 1.54
CA GLU A 112 1.22 2.60 2.21
C GLU A 112 0.89 1.79 3.47
N THR A 113 1.08 0.47 3.43
CA THR A 113 0.85 -0.41 4.59
C THR A 113 1.88 -0.15 5.69
N GLN A 114 3.15 0.12 5.33
CA GLN A 114 4.18 0.56 6.26
C GLN A 114 3.88 1.96 6.83
N ASN A 115 3.40 2.89 6.00
CA ASN A 115 3.03 4.24 6.45
C ASN A 115 1.76 4.26 7.31
N SER A 116 0.85 3.29 7.15
CA SER A 116 -0.39 3.17 7.94
C SER A 116 -0.15 2.73 9.39
N LYS A 117 1.12 2.49 9.78
CA LYS A 117 1.52 2.20 11.16
C LYS A 117 1.19 3.37 12.11
N TYR A 118 1.21 4.61 11.62
CA TYR A 118 0.95 5.78 12.45
C TYR A 118 0.43 6.98 11.65
N ASP A 119 -0.41 7.79 12.30
CA ASP A 119 -0.76 9.11 11.82
C ASP A 119 0.18 10.14 12.42
N TRP A 120 0.52 11.20 11.69
CA TRP A 120 1.27 12.30 12.28
C TRP A 120 0.78 13.66 11.81
N TYR A 121 0.92 14.65 12.68
CA TYR A 121 0.65 16.05 12.40
C TYR A 121 1.62 16.92 13.20
N GLN A 122 1.63 18.22 12.95
CA GLN A 122 2.54 19.14 13.64
C GLN A 122 1.84 20.45 13.98
N THR A 123 2.33 21.07 15.05
CA THR A 123 2.07 22.47 15.37
C THR A 123 3.32 23.29 15.05
N GLU A 124 3.29 24.59 15.36
CA GLU A 124 4.47 25.45 15.23
C GLU A 124 5.65 24.94 16.06
N SER A 125 5.40 24.29 17.20
CA SER A 125 6.46 23.92 18.15
C SER A 125 6.59 22.43 18.44
N GLN A 126 5.69 21.59 17.92
CA GLN A 126 5.68 20.15 18.19
C GLN A 126 5.36 19.33 16.94
N VAL A 127 5.87 18.11 16.92
CA VAL A 127 5.45 17.04 16.00
C VAL A 127 4.75 15.97 16.84
N ILE A 128 3.58 15.51 16.40
CA ILE A 128 2.76 14.56 17.13
C ILE A 128 2.51 13.35 16.24
N ILE A 129 2.82 12.17 16.76
CA ILE A 129 2.59 10.87 16.14
C ILE A 129 1.51 10.13 16.94
N THR A 130 0.58 9.49 16.26
CA THR A 130 -0.51 8.72 16.84
C THR A 130 -0.44 7.28 16.34
N LEU A 131 -0.31 6.33 17.27
CA LEU A 131 -0.34 4.90 16.99
C LEU A 131 -1.72 4.36 17.37
N MET A 132 -2.48 3.81 16.42
CA MET A 132 -3.84 3.30 16.66
C MET A 132 -3.83 1.88 17.24
N ILE A 133 -3.26 1.73 18.42
CA ILE A 133 -3.12 0.45 19.13
C ILE A 133 -4.04 0.44 20.36
N LYS A 134 -4.87 -0.60 20.48
CA LYS A 134 -5.89 -0.74 21.55
C LYS A 134 -5.38 -1.59 22.71
N ASN A 135 -5.91 -1.32 23.90
CA ASN A 135 -5.77 -2.18 25.10
C ASN A 135 -4.32 -2.40 25.56
N ILE A 136 -3.49 -1.35 25.54
CA ILE A 136 -2.09 -1.41 25.98
C ILE A 136 -1.99 -1.05 27.46
N GLN A 137 -1.24 -1.84 28.22
CA GLN A 137 -0.83 -1.48 29.58
C GLN A 137 0.46 -0.67 29.58
N LYS A 138 0.60 0.24 30.55
CA LYS A 138 1.74 1.16 30.65
C LYS A 138 3.11 0.47 30.71
N ASN A 139 3.17 -0.77 31.19
CA ASN A 139 4.41 -1.54 31.32
C ASN A 139 4.85 -2.21 30.01
N ASN A 140 3.99 -2.22 28.98
CA ASN A 140 4.23 -2.93 27.73
C ASN A 140 4.73 -2.02 26.61
N ILE A 141 5.14 -0.79 26.92
CA ILE A 141 5.63 0.16 25.93
C ILE A 141 6.92 0.81 26.41
N LYS A 142 7.88 0.88 25.51
CA LYS A 142 9.13 1.61 25.68
C LYS A 142 9.25 2.62 24.54
N VAL A 143 9.38 3.90 24.88
CA VAL A 143 9.61 4.97 23.91
C VAL A 143 10.92 5.67 24.26
N GLU A 144 11.82 5.75 23.29
CA GLU A 144 13.13 6.39 23.41
C GLU A 144 13.22 7.53 22.39
N PHE A 145 13.59 8.70 22.88
CA PHE A 145 13.79 9.90 22.09
C PHE A 145 15.28 10.16 21.95
N SER A 146 15.73 10.46 20.74
CA SER A 146 17.06 10.98 20.43
C SER A 146 16.91 12.21 19.54
N GLU A 147 17.98 12.99 19.38
CA GLU A 147 17.92 14.26 18.66
C GLU A 147 17.31 14.11 17.25
N ASN A 148 17.69 13.06 16.51
CA ASN A 148 17.18 12.80 15.15
C ASN A 148 16.51 11.43 15.01
N GLU A 149 16.19 10.74 16.10
CA GLU A 149 15.58 9.41 16.03
C GLU A 149 14.47 9.25 17.08
N LEU A 150 13.44 8.50 16.71
CA LEU A 150 12.41 8.01 17.62
C LEU A 150 12.34 6.50 17.54
N SER A 151 12.39 5.83 18.69
CA SER A 151 12.16 4.39 18.80
C SER A 151 11.01 4.13 19.76
N ALA A 152 10.01 3.37 19.32
CA ALA A 152 8.88 2.94 20.14
C ALA A 152 8.64 1.44 19.94
N VAL A 153 8.74 0.70 21.04
CA VAL A 153 8.50 -0.74 21.10
C VAL A 153 7.27 -0.97 21.96
N VAL A 154 6.27 -1.68 21.42
CA VAL A 154 5.02 -2.00 22.09
C VAL A 154 4.83 -3.51 22.07
N ASN A 155 4.86 -4.12 23.25
CA ASN A 155 4.70 -5.56 23.41
C ASN A 155 3.20 -5.89 23.47
N LEU A 156 2.68 -6.49 22.41
CA LEU A 156 1.27 -6.84 22.32
C LEU A 156 1.00 -8.19 22.99
N PRO A 157 -0.14 -8.34 23.69
CA PRO A 157 -0.52 -9.63 24.28
C PRO A 157 -0.83 -10.71 23.22
N SER A 158 -0.95 -10.34 21.95
CA SER A 158 -1.06 -11.28 20.81
C SER A 158 0.27 -11.94 20.44
N GLY A 159 1.40 -11.50 21.00
CA GLY A 159 2.74 -12.04 20.71
C GLY A 159 3.45 -11.40 19.52
N GLU A 160 2.77 -10.58 18.71
CA GLU A 160 3.39 -9.76 17.67
C GLU A 160 3.80 -8.41 18.26
N ASP A 161 5.07 -8.23 18.58
CA ASP A 161 5.57 -6.95 19.09
C ASP A 161 5.56 -5.89 17.98
N TYR A 162 5.00 -4.72 18.29
CA TYR A 162 4.98 -3.59 17.39
C TYR A 162 6.23 -2.73 17.60
N ASN A 163 7.07 -2.65 16.59
CA ASN A 163 8.31 -1.88 16.60
C ASN A 163 8.22 -0.73 15.59
N LEU A 164 8.40 0.49 16.08
CA LEU A 164 8.46 1.71 15.29
C LEU A 164 9.83 2.36 15.51
N LYS A 165 10.61 2.48 14.44
CA LYS A 165 11.87 3.22 14.45
C LYS A 165 11.83 4.23 13.32
N LEU A 166 12.05 5.50 13.64
CA LEU A 166 11.96 6.62 12.71
C LEU A 166 13.25 7.44 12.73
N SER A 167 13.77 7.74 11.55
CA SER A 167 14.90 8.67 11.36
C SER A 167 14.36 10.04 10.99
N LEU A 168 14.25 10.93 11.98
CA LEU A 168 13.56 12.21 11.87
C LEU A 168 14.31 13.18 10.95
N LEU A 169 13.55 13.89 10.11
CA LEU A 169 14.12 14.86 9.16
C LEU A 169 14.79 16.07 9.84
N HIS A 170 14.26 16.47 11.00
CA HIS A 170 14.76 17.60 11.78
C HIS A 170 14.91 17.23 13.25
N PRO A 171 15.81 17.93 13.97
CA PRO A 171 16.09 17.61 15.35
C PRO A 171 14.93 17.97 16.28
N ILE A 172 14.73 17.13 17.28
CA ILE A 172 13.80 17.32 18.39
C ILE A 172 14.58 17.59 19.69
N ILE A 173 13.88 18.02 20.73
CA ILE A 173 14.44 18.15 22.10
C ILE A 173 13.95 16.93 22.90
N PRO A 174 14.78 15.89 23.12
CA PRO A 174 14.35 14.65 23.76
C PRO A 174 13.77 14.86 25.16
N GLU A 175 14.37 15.76 25.95
CA GLU A 175 13.99 16.04 27.34
C GLU A 175 12.63 16.72 27.45
N GLN A 176 12.17 17.37 26.38
CA GLN A 176 10.86 18.02 26.30
C GLN A 176 9.84 17.21 25.49
N SER A 177 10.24 16.02 25.03
CA SER A 177 9.39 15.10 24.28
C SER A 177 8.74 14.11 25.23
N THR A 178 7.48 13.77 24.97
CA THR A 178 6.64 12.97 25.88
C THR A 178 5.76 12.00 25.09
N PHE A 179 5.21 11.00 25.77
CA PHE A 179 4.19 10.15 25.19
C PHE A 179 3.05 9.90 26.18
N LYS A 180 1.86 9.62 25.67
CA LYS A 180 0.67 9.32 26.45
C LYS A 180 -0.02 8.09 25.88
N ILE A 181 -0.38 7.17 26.76
CA ILE A 181 -1.15 5.99 26.41
C ILE A 181 -2.62 6.30 26.70
N LEU A 182 -3.48 6.07 25.71
CA LEU A 182 -4.92 6.13 25.80
C LEU A 182 -5.49 4.72 25.55
N SER A 183 -6.77 4.51 25.83
CA SER A 183 -7.42 3.21 25.66
C SER A 183 -7.41 2.70 24.21
N THR A 184 -7.43 3.62 23.24
CA THR A 184 -7.54 3.32 21.80
C THR A 184 -6.30 3.67 20.99
N LYS A 185 -5.33 4.37 21.58
CA LYS A 185 -4.17 4.90 20.86
C LYS A 185 -3.01 5.27 21.78
N ILE A 186 -1.82 5.42 21.19
CA ILE A 186 -0.66 6.05 21.83
C ILE A 186 -0.39 7.37 21.12
N GLU A 187 -0.27 8.46 21.87
CA GLU A 187 0.16 9.77 21.33
C GLU A 187 1.60 10.05 21.76
N ILE A 188 2.49 10.20 20.79
CA ILE A 188 3.89 10.57 21.00
C ILE A 188 4.04 12.03 20.56
N LYS A 189 4.48 12.90 21.46
CA LYS A 189 4.66 14.34 21.22
C LYS A 189 6.13 14.68 21.32
N MET A 190 6.71 15.12 20.21
CA MET A 190 8.11 15.53 20.12
C MET A 190 8.20 17.05 20.05
N LYS A 191 9.05 17.65 20.87
CA LYS A 191 9.30 19.09 20.84
C LYS A 191 10.28 19.40 19.71
N LYS A 192 9.92 20.29 18.79
CA LYS A 192 10.85 20.71 17.74
C LYS A 192 11.99 21.53 18.34
N SER A 193 13.22 21.26 17.92
CA SER A 193 14.38 22.10 18.24
C SER A 193 14.35 23.41 17.45
N GLU A 194 13.97 23.32 16.17
CA GLU A 194 13.87 24.45 15.25
C GLU A 194 12.39 24.77 14.94
N ALA A 195 12.04 26.05 14.83
CA ALA A 195 10.69 26.50 14.44
C ALA A 195 10.45 26.34 12.92
N VAL A 196 10.75 25.16 12.38
CA VAL A 196 10.60 24.82 10.97
C VAL A 196 9.37 23.94 10.77
N ARG A 197 8.69 24.12 9.63
CA ARG A 197 7.61 23.23 9.20
C ARG A 197 8.21 22.02 8.51
N TRP A 198 7.87 20.82 9.00
CA TRP A 198 8.38 19.57 8.46
C TRP A 198 7.57 19.19 7.23
N GLU A 199 8.20 19.05 6.07
CA GLU A 199 7.53 18.57 4.85
C GLU A 199 7.29 17.06 4.90
N LYS A 200 8.20 16.33 5.54
CA LYS A 200 8.15 14.90 5.80
C LYS A 200 8.57 14.63 7.24
N LEU A 201 8.10 13.51 7.80
CA LEU A 201 8.50 13.08 9.14
C LEU A 201 9.93 12.56 9.16
N GLU A 202 10.31 11.80 8.12
CA GLU A 202 11.59 11.13 8.01
C GLU A 202 12.42 11.60 6.83
N GLY A 203 13.73 11.53 6.97
CA GLY A 203 14.68 11.80 5.90
C GLY A 203 16.07 12.14 6.43
N HIS A 204 17.04 12.15 5.52
CA HIS A 204 18.38 12.67 5.80
C HIS A 204 18.45 14.10 5.28
N ARG A 205 18.97 15.03 6.09
CA ARG A 205 19.33 16.37 5.57
C ARG A 205 20.45 16.18 4.56
N ASP A 206 20.19 16.39 3.28
CA ASP A 206 21.25 16.70 2.33
C ASP A 206 21.90 17.99 2.81
N VAL A 207 23.14 17.89 3.30
CA VAL A 207 23.92 19.06 3.71
C VAL A 207 23.99 19.99 2.49
N PRO A 208 23.42 21.20 2.53
CA PRO A 208 23.56 22.13 1.43
C PRO A 208 25.04 22.49 1.34
N LYS A 209 25.72 22.15 0.25
CA LYS A 209 27.02 22.73 -0.07
C LYS A 209 26.83 24.26 -0.08
N PRO A 210 27.57 25.03 0.74
CA PRO A 210 27.35 26.46 0.85
C PRO A 210 27.59 27.11 -0.51
N LYS A 211 26.52 27.62 -1.13
CA LYS A 211 26.63 28.50 -2.30
C LYS A 211 27.16 29.83 -1.79
N GLN A 212 28.39 30.14 -2.17
CA GLN A 212 28.99 31.46 -2.01
C GLN A 212 28.06 32.53 -2.58
N PHE A 213 27.71 33.50 -1.74
CA PHE A 213 26.98 34.69 -2.11
C PHE A 213 27.93 35.60 -2.89
N THR A 214 27.66 35.84 -4.18
CA THR A 214 28.25 36.95 -4.93
C THR A 214 27.18 38.02 -5.10
N PRO A 215 27.41 39.26 -4.64
CA PRO A 215 26.41 40.31 -4.71
C PRO A 215 26.55 41.06 -6.03
N ASP A 216 25.86 40.62 -7.08
CA ASP A 216 25.42 41.54 -8.14
C ASP A 216 24.45 40.87 -9.12
N SER A 217 23.20 41.32 -9.13
CA SER A 217 22.45 41.71 -10.34
C SER A 217 21.00 42.02 -9.98
N LYS A 218 20.66 43.30 -10.16
CA LYS A 218 19.31 43.84 -10.20
C LYS A 218 18.38 42.97 -11.03
N HIS A 219 17.31 42.43 -10.42
CA HIS A 219 16.07 42.21 -11.13
C HIS A 219 14.89 42.80 -10.34
N MET A 220 14.44 43.93 -10.88
CA MET A 220 13.18 44.64 -10.66
C MET A 220 12.01 43.72 -10.29
N TYR A 221 11.35 44.03 -9.18
CA TYR A 221 9.97 43.63 -8.93
C TYR A 221 9.05 44.44 -9.86
N PRO A 222 8.18 43.82 -10.67
CA PRO A 222 7.02 44.52 -11.17
C PRO A 222 5.96 44.55 -10.05
N SER A 223 5.86 45.70 -9.40
CA SER A 223 4.68 46.04 -8.62
C SER A 223 3.52 46.32 -9.57
N SER A 224 2.43 45.55 -9.47
CA SER A 224 1.04 46.03 -9.46
C SER A 224 0.07 44.89 -9.79
N SER A 225 -0.96 44.68 -8.98
CA SER A 225 -2.35 44.96 -9.38
C SER A 225 -3.32 44.34 -8.37
N HIS A 226 -4.29 45.14 -7.97
CA HIS A 226 -5.40 44.76 -7.12
C HIS A 226 -6.26 43.71 -7.83
N TYR A 227 -6.21 42.46 -7.38
CA TYR A 227 -7.24 41.48 -7.69
C TYR A 227 -7.49 40.59 -6.47
N THR A 228 -8.41 41.02 -5.60
CA THR A 228 -8.95 40.19 -4.53
C THR A 228 -9.86 39.14 -5.17
N ARG A 229 -9.31 37.96 -5.45
CA ARG A 229 -10.10 36.80 -5.84
C ARG A 229 -10.87 36.33 -4.60
N ASN A 230 -12.19 36.50 -4.62
CA ASN A 230 -13.05 36.14 -3.51
C ASN A 230 -13.16 34.60 -3.45
N TRP A 231 -12.33 33.98 -2.61
CA TRP A 231 -12.23 32.52 -2.46
C TRP A 231 -13.54 31.87 -2.01
N ASP A 232 -14.43 32.62 -1.35
CA ASP A 232 -15.75 32.13 -0.93
C ASP A 232 -16.69 31.86 -2.13
N LYS A 233 -16.50 32.56 -3.26
CA LYS A 233 -17.29 32.32 -4.48
C LYS A 233 -16.82 31.08 -5.23
N LEU A 234 -15.50 30.83 -5.27
CA LEU A 234 -14.93 29.64 -5.91
C LEU A 234 -15.29 28.35 -5.16
N VAL A 235 -15.35 28.41 -3.82
CA VAL A 235 -15.81 27.29 -2.97
C VAL A 235 -17.31 27.03 -3.14
N GLY A 236 -18.09 28.08 -3.43
CA GLY A 236 -19.51 27.96 -3.81
C GLY A 236 -19.72 27.27 -5.16
N GLU A 237 -18.98 27.70 -6.18
CA GLU A 237 -19.07 27.17 -7.55
C GLU A 237 -18.61 25.68 -7.63
N ILE A 238 -17.54 25.30 -6.90
CA ILE A 238 -17.07 23.89 -6.82
C ILE A 238 -18.10 22.99 -6.10
N LYS A 239 -18.78 23.51 -5.07
CA LYS A 239 -19.85 22.78 -4.37
C LYS A 239 -21.12 22.62 -5.23
N GLU A 240 -21.37 23.53 -6.17
CA GLU A 240 -22.45 23.43 -7.15
C GLU A 240 -22.12 22.45 -8.28
N GLU A 241 -20.87 22.42 -8.76
CA GLU A 241 -20.37 21.42 -9.73
C GLU A 241 -20.37 19.99 -9.15
N GLU A 242 -19.87 19.78 -7.92
CA GLU A 242 -19.89 18.46 -7.26
C GLU A 242 -21.31 17.95 -6.96
N LYS A 243 -22.29 18.86 -6.88
CA LYS A 243 -23.71 18.52 -6.65
C LYS A 243 -24.45 18.22 -7.96
N ASN A 244 -23.98 18.74 -9.09
CA ASN A 244 -24.54 18.45 -10.43
C ASN A 244 -23.86 17.26 -11.12
N GLU A 245 -22.65 16.87 -10.76
CA GLU A 245 -21.94 15.74 -11.41
C GLU A 245 -22.23 14.36 -10.80
N LYS A 246 -23.08 14.29 -9.77
CA LYS A 246 -23.59 13.03 -9.22
C LYS A 246 -25.08 12.98 -9.46
N LEU A 247 -25.52 12.18 -10.44
CA LEU A 247 -26.64 11.21 -10.35
C LEU A 247 -27.25 10.82 -11.71
N GLU A 248 -27.00 11.53 -12.81
CA GLU A 248 -27.63 11.18 -14.11
C GLU A 248 -26.89 10.09 -14.92
N GLY A 249 -25.56 10.01 -14.84
CA GLY A 249 -24.77 9.08 -15.67
C GLY A 249 -24.90 7.61 -15.27
N ASP A 250 -24.58 7.27 -14.02
CA ASP A 250 -24.49 5.86 -13.58
C ASP A 250 -25.86 5.17 -13.46
N ALA A 251 -26.92 5.92 -13.13
CA ALA A 251 -28.27 5.38 -13.03
C ALA A 251 -28.88 5.14 -14.42
N ALA A 252 -28.70 6.08 -15.36
CA ALA A 252 -29.15 5.91 -16.75
C ALA A 252 -28.36 4.81 -17.45
N LEU A 253 -27.05 4.73 -17.21
CA LEU A 253 -26.19 3.71 -17.78
C LEU A 253 -26.52 2.31 -17.22
N ASN A 254 -26.73 2.18 -15.91
CA ASN A 254 -27.18 0.92 -15.32
C ASN A 254 -28.57 0.49 -15.82
N LYS A 255 -29.48 1.45 -16.03
CA LYS A 255 -30.81 1.17 -16.57
C LYS A 255 -30.75 0.73 -18.04
N LEU A 256 -29.85 1.33 -18.83
CA LEU A 256 -29.56 0.93 -20.21
C LEU A 256 -28.97 -0.49 -20.26
N PHE A 257 -28.05 -0.83 -19.36
CA PHE A 257 -27.49 -2.19 -19.26
C PHE A 257 -28.52 -3.24 -18.82
N GLN A 258 -29.43 -2.89 -17.90
CA GLN A 258 -30.52 -3.77 -17.48
C GLN A 258 -31.50 -4.05 -18.62
N GLN A 259 -31.81 -3.03 -19.43
CA GLN A 259 -32.72 -3.14 -20.56
C GLN A 259 -32.11 -3.96 -21.71
N ILE A 260 -30.81 -3.79 -22.00
CA ILE A 260 -30.09 -4.63 -22.97
C ILE A 260 -30.03 -6.09 -22.50
N TYR A 261 -29.92 -6.33 -21.19
CA TYR A 261 -29.93 -7.68 -20.64
C TYR A 261 -31.31 -8.34 -20.64
N SER A 262 -32.40 -7.60 -20.40
CA SER A 262 -33.75 -8.16 -20.43
C SER A 262 -34.14 -8.56 -21.86
N ASP A 263 -33.79 -7.73 -22.84
CA ASP A 263 -34.24 -7.86 -24.23
C ASP A 263 -33.27 -8.69 -25.10
N GLY A 264 -32.08 -9.02 -24.59
CA GLY A 264 -31.07 -9.81 -25.29
C GLY A 264 -31.37 -11.31 -25.38
N SER A 265 -31.04 -11.92 -26.52
CA SER A 265 -31.07 -13.38 -26.69
C SER A 265 -30.06 -14.08 -25.76
N ASP A 266 -30.23 -15.38 -25.53
CA ASP A 266 -29.37 -16.16 -24.61
C ASP A 266 -27.88 -16.14 -24.98
N GLU A 267 -27.57 -15.82 -26.24
CA GLU A 267 -26.20 -15.67 -26.75
C GLU A 267 -25.60 -14.32 -26.37
N VAL A 268 -26.38 -13.24 -26.39
CA VAL A 268 -25.97 -11.89 -25.93
C VAL A 268 -25.76 -11.89 -24.41
N LYS A 269 -26.64 -12.55 -23.66
CA LYS A 269 -26.49 -12.73 -22.19
C LYS A 269 -25.22 -13.51 -21.83
N ARG A 270 -24.88 -14.55 -22.59
CA ARG A 270 -23.63 -15.32 -22.43
C ARG A 270 -22.39 -14.51 -22.78
N ALA A 271 -22.41 -13.76 -23.89
CA ALA A 271 -21.30 -12.90 -24.28
C ALA A 271 -21.05 -11.80 -23.23
N MET A 272 -22.12 -11.22 -22.68
CA MET A 272 -22.03 -10.18 -21.66
C MET A 272 -21.49 -10.72 -20.33
N ASN A 273 -21.92 -11.91 -19.90
CA ASN A 273 -21.36 -12.58 -18.71
C ASN A 273 -19.88 -12.95 -18.90
N LYS A 274 -19.47 -13.40 -20.10
CA LYS A 274 -18.07 -13.69 -20.42
C LYS A 274 -17.20 -12.42 -20.40
N SER A 275 -17.73 -11.29 -20.85
CA SER A 275 -17.06 -9.98 -20.80
C SER A 275 -17.00 -9.40 -19.38
N PHE A 276 -18.07 -9.56 -18.59
CA PHE A 276 -18.10 -9.12 -17.19
C PHE A 276 -17.13 -9.91 -16.32
N VAL A 277 -17.04 -11.23 -16.50
CA VAL A 277 -16.05 -12.08 -15.82
C VAL A 277 -14.63 -11.64 -16.18
N ARG A 278 -14.34 -11.36 -17.46
CA ARG A 278 -13.04 -10.81 -17.89
C ARG A 278 -12.75 -9.41 -17.32
N SER A 279 -13.74 -8.53 -17.26
CA SER A 279 -13.56 -7.18 -16.69
C SER A 279 -13.41 -7.20 -15.17
N TYR A 280 -14.03 -8.15 -14.48
CA TYR A 280 -13.88 -8.34 -13.03
C TYR A 280 -12.54 -8.99 -12.68
N ILE A 281 -12.03 -9.88 -13.55
CA ILE A 281 -10.66 -10.40 -13.50
C ILE A 281 -9.65 -9.26 -13.66
N PHE A 282 -9.86 -8.32 -14.59
CA PHE A 282 -8.94 -7.20 -14.82
C PHE A 282 -8.96 -6.14 -13.69
N LYS A 283 -10.10 -5.96 -13.01
CA LYS A 283 -10.24 -5.00 -11.88
C LYS A 283 -9.82 -5.57 -10.51
N LYS A 284 -9.50 -6.86 -10.43
CA LYS A 284 -9.11 -7.51 -9.16
C LYS A 284 -7.69 -8.10 -9.19
N ILE A 285 -7.04 -8.02 -10.35
CA ILE A 285 -5.63 -8.39 -10.58
C ILE A 285 -4.73 -7.14 -10.67
N ILE A 286 -5.33 -5.95 -10.80
CA ILE A 286 -4.69 -4.62 -10.63
C ILE A 286 -5.14 -4.08 -9.27
#